data_AF-A0A3S0FLC7-F1
#
_entry.id   AF-A0A3S0FLC7-F1
#
_cell.length_a   1.000
_cell.length_b   1.000
_cell.length_c   1.000
_cell.angle_alpha   90.00
_cell.angle_beta   90.00
_cell.angle_gamma   90.00
#
_symmetry.space_group_name_H-M   'P 1'
#
loop_
_entity.id
_entity.type
_entity.pdbx_description
1 polymer ?
#
loop_
_entity_poly.entity_id
_entity_poly.type
_entity_poly.pdbx_seq_one_letter_code
_entity_poly.pdbx_strand_id
1 'polypeptide(L)'
;MTLSRDLVGEVANALSANGLILRGGFGFGDDEMAPAASSGVPAKSVLLVGQAGAAPWPHFQRWLGQPGRPVANPLDTWSREVIGAVARSCGARAVSPSDRPYLPFQQWAMRAEGLKPSPLGVLMHPQYGLWHAYRGALLFEDEISPPEAHEAIHLCDTCVDKPCLKSCPVDAYSGQGFAHEACLDHVRGPRGEPCRTGGCLDRNACPYGTDYRYPPEVQAFHMAAFARL
;
A
#
# COMPACT_ATOMS: atom_id res chain seq x y z
N MET A 1 -4.31 -28.39 -3.93
CA MET A 1 -5.78 -28.30 -3.74
C MET A 1 -6.18 -26.87 -4.08
N THR A 2 -7.42 -26.59 -4.51
CA THR A 2 -7.86 -25.19 -4.65
C THR A 2 -8.44 -24.75 -3.31
N LEU A 3 -7.90 -23.70 -2.71
CA LEU A 3 -8.45 -23.12 -1.48
C LEU A 3 -9.79 -22.44 -1.78
N SER A 4 -10.79 -22.70 -0.94
CA SER A 4 -12.17 -22.28 -1.19
C SER A 4 -12.35 -20.76 -1.06
N ARG A 5 -13.46 -20.24 -1.62
CA ARG A 5 -13.92 -18.86 -1.40
C ARG A 5 -14.08 -18.52 0.10
N ASP A 6 -14.33 -19.53 0.93
CA ASP A 6 -14.50 -19.35 2.38
C ASP A 6 -13.20 -18.87 3.03
N LEU A 7 -12.04 -19.41 2.61
CA LEU A 7 -10.74 -18.95 3.12
C LEU A 7 -10.49 -17.47 2.83
N VAL A 8 -10.80 -17.02 1.61
CA VAL A 8 -10.63 -15.61 1.22
C VAL A 8 -11.50 -14.71 2.10
N GLY A 9 -12.73 -15.15 2.39
CA GLY A 9 -13.63 -14.47 3.32
C GLY A 9 -13.10 -14.44 4.76
N GLU A 10 -12.59 -15.56 5.26
CA GLU A 10 -11.98 -15.65 6.60
C GLU A 10 -10.76 -14.74 6.75
N VAL A 11 -9.86 -14.75 5.76
CA VAL A 11 -8.68 -13.87 5.71
C VAL A 11 -9.12 -12.40 5.68
N ALA A 12 -10.10 -12.04 4.84
CA ALA A 12 -10.64 -10.68 4.79
C ALA A 12 -11.21 -10.25 6.14
N ASN A 13 -11.99 -11.11 6.79
CA ASN A 13 -12.57 -10.85 8.11
C ASN A 13 -11.48 -10.64 9.18
N ALA A 14 -10.46 -11.50 9.21
CA ALA A 14 -9.36 -11.39 10.15
C ALA A 14 -8.55 -10.08 9.98
N LEU A 15 -8.32 -9.66 8.74
CA LEU A 15 -7.65 -8.39 8.42
C LEU A 15 -8.48 -7.17 8.82
N SER A 16 -9.80 -7.23 8.63
CA SER A 16 -10.72 -6.12 8.90
C SER A 16 -10.73 -5.69 10.37
N ALA A 17 -10.42 -6.60 11.29
CA ALA A 17 -10.29 -6.31 12.73
C ALA A 17 -9.21 -5.25 13.05
N ASN A 18 -8.32 -4.98 12.10
CA ASN A 18 -7.24 -4.01 12.20
C ASN A 18 -7.32 -2.91 11.12
N GLY A 19 -8.46 -2.76 10.45
CA GLY A 19 -8.67 -1.78 9.38
C GLY A 19 -7.92 -2.09 8.08
N LEU A 20 -7.37 -3.31 7.94
CA LEU A 20 -6.76 -3.79 6.71
C LEU A 20 -7.81 -4.50 5.84
N ILE A 21 -7.57 -4.49 4.53
CA ILE A 21 -8.42 -5.15 3.54
C ILE A 21 -7.59 -6.00 2.59
N LEU A 22 -8.24 -6.99 1.97
CA LEU A 22 -7.69 -7.63 0.78
C LEU A 22 -7.67 -6.65 -0.39
N ARG A 23 -6.60 -6.73 -1.16
CA ARG A 23 -6.27 -5.84 -2.28
C ARG A 23 -6.08 -6.67 -3.56
N GLY A 24 -6.99 -7.63 -3.74
CA GLY A 24 -6.94 -8.62 -4.81
C GLY A 24 -5.92 -9.74 -4.60
N GLY A 25 -5.79 -10.59 -5.59
CA GLY A 25 -4.84 -11.71 -5.62
C GLY A 25 -4.80 -12.37 -6.98
N PHE A 26 -3.85 -13.29 -7.17
CA PHE A 26 -3.71 -14.07 -8.39
C PHE A 26 -2.92 -15.36 -8.15
N GLY A 27 -3.04 -16.32 -9.07
CA GLY A 27 -2.15 -17.47 -9.17
C GLY A 27 -0.90 -17.14 -9.97
N PHE A 28 0.26 -17.63 -9.54
CA PHE A 28 1.49 -17.59 -10.33
C PHE A 28 1.43 -18.65 -11.42
N GLY A 29 1.84 -18.32 -12.65
CA GLY A 29 1.99 -19.31 -13.71
C GLY A 29 3.14 -20.29 -13.44
N ASP A 30 3.08 -21.48 -14.04
CA ASP A 30 4.08 -22.54 -13.85
C ASP A 30 5.50 -22.12 -14.23
N ASP A 31 5.64 -21.21 -15.19
CA ASP A 31 6.91 -20.66 -15.67
C ASP A 31 7.33 -19.37 -14.92
N GLU A 32 6.54 -18.87 -13.97
CA GLU A 32 6.86 -17.67 -13.20
C GLU A 32 7.76 -18.00 -12.00
N MET A 33 8.79 -17.17 -11.77
CA MET A 33 9.62 -17.30 -10.58
C MET A 33 8.88 -16.74 -9.35
N ALA A 34 8.02 -17.58 -8.77
CA ALA A 34 7.25 -17.25 -7.57
C ALA A 34 8.14 -17.23 -6.31
N PRO A 35 7.91 -16.32 -5.35
CA PRO A 35 8.59 -16.36 -4.07
C PRO A 35 8.24 -17.64 -3.30
N ALA A 36 9.17 -18.11 -2.47
CA ALA A 36 8.93 -19.30 -1.65
C ALA A 36 7.80 -19.06 -0.64
N ALA A 37 6.89 -20.02 -0.53
CA ALA A 37 5.87 -20.09 0.51
C ALA A 37 6.46 -20.56 1.85
N SER A 38 5.60 -20.99 2.79
CA SER A 38 5.99 -21.39 4.15
C SER A 38 6.91 -22.61 4.19
N SER A 39 6.65 -23.63 3.36
CA SER A 39 7.46 -24.86 3.29
C SER A 39 8.76 -24.69 2.49
N GLY A 40 8.98 -23.53 1.89
CA GLY A 40 10.14 -23.25 1.04
C GLY A 40 9.93 -23.56 -0.45
N VAL A 41 8.83 -24.20 -0.82
CA VAL A 41 8.45 -24.41 -2.24
C VAL A 41 7.93 -23.10 -2.87
N PRO A 42 7.99 -22.93 -4.19
CA PRO A 42 7.41 -21.77 -4.87
C PRO A 42 5.90 -21.63 -4.54
N ALA A 43 5.47 -20.41 -4.23
CA ALA A 43 4.05 -20.13 -3.99
C ALA A 43 3.24 -20.32 -5.28
N LYS A 44 2.04 -20.90 -5.17
CA LYS A 44 1.10 -21.04 -6.28
C LYS A 44 0.16 -19.85 -6.40
N SER A 45 -0.10 -19.15 -5.30
CA SER A 45 -0.95 -17.97 -5.32
C SER A 45 -0.55 -16.94 -4.27
N VAL A 46 -1.03 -15.72 -4.49
CA VAL A 46 -0.81 -14.58 -3.61
C VAL A 46 -2.10 -13.80 -3.38
N LEU A 47 -2.34 -13.39 -2.14
CA LEU A 47 -3.32 -12.37 -1.78
C LEU A 47 -2.59 -11.12 -1.30
N LEU A 48 -2.91 -9.98 -1.89
CA LEU A 48 -2.36 -8.70 -1.47
C LEU A 48 -3.17 -8.12 -0.31
N VAL A 49 -2.47 -7.48 0.61
CA VAL A 49 -3.04 -6.90 1.82
C VAL A 49 -2.63 -5.45 1.91
N GLY A 50 -3.58 -4.58 2.27
CA GLY A 50 -3.33 -3.16 2.36
C GLY A 50 -4.46 -2.42 3.03
N GLN A 51 -4.60 -1.15 2.70
CA GLN A 51 -5.67 -0.31 3.22
C GLN A 51 -6.20 0.67 2.18
N ALA A 52 -7.45 1.08 2.39
CA ALA A 52 -8.06 2.26 1.79
C ALA A 52 -8.17 3.36 2.86
N GLY A 53 -7.70 4.55 2.54
CA GLY A 53 -7.64 5.66 3.48
C GLY A 53 -6.86 5.33 4.75
N ALA A 54 -7.27 5.97 5.85
CA ALA A 54 -6.64 5.84 7.16
C ALA A 54 -7.33 4.85 8.09
N ALA A 55 -8.11 3.89 7.57
CA ALA A 55 -8.82 2.91 8.39
C ALA A 55 -7.93 2.16 9.43
N PRO A 56 -6.67 1.78 9.10
CA PRO A 56 -5.76 1.19 10.08
C PRO A 56 -5.32 2.10 11.23
N TRP A 57 -5.41 3.42 11.06
CA TRP A 57 -4.70 4.39 11.90
C TRP A 57 -5.06 4.29 13.39
N PRO A 58 -6.35 4.18 13.80
CA PRO A 58 -6.69 4.04 15.21
C PRO A 58 -6.14 2.75 15.84
N HIS A 59 -6.05 1.67 15.06
CA HIS A 59 -5.52 0.38 15.51
C HIS A 59 -3.99 0.45 15.69
N PHE A 60 -3.31 1.08 14.72
CA PHE A 60 -1.89 1.34 14.81
C PHE A 60 -1.54 2.24 16.00
N GLN A 61 -2.29 3.33 16.25
CA GLN A 61 -2.06 4.21 17.39
C GLN A 61 -2.24 3.48 18.73
N ARG A 62 -3.26 2.63 18.85
CA ARG A 62 -3.46 1.79 20.05
C ARG A 62 -2.29 0.83 20.27
N TRP A 63 -1.77 0.23 19.20
CA TRP A 63 -0.60 -0.63 19.27
C TRP A 63 0.66 0.15 19.67
N LEU A 64 0.84 1.35 19.13
CA LEU A 64 2.00 2.21 19.40
C LEU A 64 2.03 2.71 20.85
N GLY A 65 0.87 2.92 21.46
CA GLY A 65 0.74 3.35 22.86
C GLY A 65 1.03 2.27 23.91
N GLN A 66 1.33 1.02 23.50
CA GLN A 66 1.66 -0.05 24.44
C GLN A 66 3.05 0.15 25.08
N PRO A 67 3.23 -0.16 26.38
CA PRO A 67 4.51 -0.01 27.06
C PRO A 67 5.66 -0.77 26.37
N GLY A 68 6.86 -0.19 26.38
CA GLY A 68 8.08 -0.86 25.91
C GLY A 68 8.35 -0.79 24.40
N ARG A 69 7.67 0.10 23.65
CA ARG A 69 7.81 0.18 22.19
C ARG A 69 8.29 1.54 21.65
N PRO A 70 9.60 1.84 21.65
CA PRO A 70 10.21 2.56 20.54
C PRO A 70 10.76 1.53 19.55
N VAL A 71 10.06 1.35 18.43
CA VAL A 71 10.47 0.42 17.37
C VAL A 71 10.80 1.21 16.11
N ALA A 72 11.95 0.91 15.49
CA ALA A 72 12.29 1.45 14.18
C ALA A 72 11.22 1.02 13.15
N ASN A 73 10.75 1.96 12.32
CA ASN A 73 9.68 1.73 11.35
C ASN A 73 8.40 1.14 12.00
N PRO A 74 7.78 1.86 12.95
CA PRO A 74 6.73 1.29 13.80
C PRO A 74 5.52 0.79 13.00
N LEU A 75 5.16 1.48 11.91
CA LEU A 75 4.05 1.06 11.05
C LEU A 75 4.35 -0.23 10.28
N ASP A 76 5.60 -0.43 9.86
CA ASP A 76 6.02 -1.67 9.17
C ASP A 76 6.03 -2.84 10.15
N THR A 77 6.53 -2.61 11.38
CA THR A 77 6.50 -3.62 12.45
C THR A 77 5.07 -4.02 12.79
N TRP A 78 4.18 -3.04 13.01
CA TRP A 78 2.77 -3.32 13.27
C TRP A 78 2.12 -4.10 12.12
N SER A 79 2.38 -3.69 10.87
CA SER A 79 1.84 -4.36 9.68
C SER A 79 2.30 -5.82 9.61
N ARG A 80 3.59 -6.08 9.88
CA ARG A 80 4.16 -7.43 9.92
C ARG A 80 3.55 -8.29 11.03
N GLU A 81 3.35 -7.74 12.21
CA GLU A 81 2.73 -8.45 13.33
C GLU A 81 1.30 -8.88 12.98
N VAL A 82 0.48 -7.95 12.48
CA VAL A 82 -0.92 -8.19 12.13
C VAL A 82 -1.05 -9.16 10.96
N ILE A 83 -0.38 -8.89 9.84
CA ILE A 83 -0.46 -9.71 8.62
C ILE A 83 0.16 -11.08 8.87
N GLY A 84 1.26 -11.14 9.63
CA GLY A 84 1.91 -12.39 10.01
C GLY A 84 1.04 -13.27 10.92
N ALA A 85 0.22 -12.68 11.79
CA ALA A 85 -0.76 -13.43 12.59
C ALA A 85 -1.83 -14.09 11.71
N VAL A 86 -2.38 -13.35 10.74
CA VAL A 86 -3.34 -13.88 9.77
C VAL A 86 -2.71 -14.98 8.91
N ALA A 87 -1.48 -14.76 8.44
CA ALA A 87 -0.75 -15.75 7.66
C ALA A 87 -0.62 -17.09 8.38
N ARG A 88 -0.25 -17.07 9.67
CA ARG A 88 -0.14 -18.29 10.49
C ARG A 88 -1.48 -19.02 10.65
N SER A 89 -2.59 -18.30 10.80
CA SER A 89 -3.90 -18.96 10.96
C SER A 89 -4.40 -19.63 9.68
N CYS A 90 -3.93 -19.19 8.51
CA CYS A 90 -4.35 -19.73 7.21
C CYS A 90 -3.25 -20.52 6.48
N GLY A 91 -2.15 -20.87 7.16
CA GLY A 91 -1.05 -21.64 6.56
C GLY A 91 -0.31 -20.91 5.43
N ALA A 92 -0.35 -19.57 5.40
CA ALA A 92 0.36 -18.76 4.42
C ALA A 92 1.70 -18.25 4.96
N ARG A 93 2.57 -17.81 4.05
CA ARG A 93 3.73 -16.99 4.39
C ARG A 93 3.41 -15.51 4.15
N ALA A 94 3.57 -14.68 5.18
CA ALA A 94 3.53 -13.23 5.03
C ALA A 94 4.84 -12.69 4.45
N VAL A 95 4.74 -11.76 3.51
CA VAL A 95 5.85 -10.96 2.99
C VAL A 95 5.47 -9.48 2.98
N SER A 96 6.46 -8.59 3.12
CA SER A 96 6.27 -7.14 3.23
C SER A 96 6.94 -6.39 2.07
N PRO A 97 6.43 -5.22 1.64
CA PRO A 97 7.09 -4.38 0.63
C PRO A 97 8.52 -3.97 0.98
N SER A 98 8.82 -3.91 2.28
CA SER A 98 10.14 -3.55 2.83
C SER A 98 11.11 -4.73 2.95
N ASP A 99 10.70 -5.95 2.62
CA ASP A 99 11.58 -7.13 2.71
C ASP A 99 12.65 -7.08 1.60
N ARG A 100 13.81 -7.69 1.88
CA ARG A 100 14.93 -7.77 0.93
C ARG A 100 15.24 -9.23 0.59
N PRO A 101 15.52 -9.57 -0.69
CA PRO A 101 15.44 -8.69 -1.86
C PRO A 101 14.01 -8.21 -2.11
N TYR A 102 13.88 -7.00 -2.69
CA TYR A 102 12.55 -6.38 -2.87
C TYR A 102 11.68 -7.21 -3.79
N LEU A 103 10.43 -7.43 -3.35
CA LEU A 103 9.40 -8.09 -4.13
C LEU A 103 8.66 -7.05 -5.00
N PRO A 104 8.14 -7.43 -6.18
CA PRO A 104 7.57 -6.48 -7.14
C PRO A 104 6.12 -6.09 -6.78
N PHE A 105 5.89 -5.58 -5.57
CA PHE A 105 4.56 -5.27 -5.03
C PHE A 105 3.71 -4.38 -5.93
N GLN A 106 4.33 -3.40 -6.62
CA GLN A 106 3.59 -2.54 -7.55
C GLN A 106 3.10 -3.33 -8.78
N GLN A 107 3.91 -4.26 -9.32
CA GLN A 107 3.49 -5.10 -10.44
C GLN A 107 2.41 -6.09 -10.01
N TRP A 108 2.52 -6.65 -8.80
CA TRP A 108 1.49 -7.49 -8.21
C TRP A 108 0.18 -6.73 -8.04
N ALA A 109 0.22 -5.50 -7.54
CA ALA A 109 -0.94 -4.62 -7.40
C ALA A 109 -1.62 -4.34 -8.75
N MET A 110 -0.83 -4.04 -9.79
CA MET A 110 -1.35 -3.82 -11.15
C MET A 110 -2.04 -5.08 -11.71
N ARG A 111 -1.48 -6.27 -11.47
CA ARG A 111 -2.08 -7.55 -11.89
C ARG A 111 -3.34 -7.90 -11.10
N ALA A 112 -3.30 -7.75 -9.78
CA ALA A 112 -4.35 -8.15 -8.86
C ALA A 112 -5.60 -7.27 -8.95
N GLU A 113 -5.44 -5.99 -9.30
CA GLU A 113 -6.53 -5.01 -9.29
C GLU A 113 -6.71 -4.26 -10.63
N GLY A 114 -5.90 -4.57 -11.66
CA GLY A 114 -5.97 -3.89 -12.95
C GLY A 114 -5.57 -2.40 -12.89
N LEU A 115 -4.86 -1.97 -11.85
CA LEU A 115 -4.53 -0.57 -11.64
C LEU A 115 -3.40 -0.10 -12.57
N LYS A 116 -3.41 1.21 -12.85
CA LYS A 116 -2.34 1.90 -13.59
C LYS A 116 -1.74 3.04 -12.75
N PRO A 117 -0.47 3.41 -12.95
CA PRO A 117 0.13 4.55 -12.27
C PRO A 117 -0.53 5.89 -12.66
N SER A 118 -0.79 6.74 -11.68
CA SER A 118 -1.08 8.15 -11.90
C SER A 118 0.19 8.91 -12.35
N PRO A 119 0.07 10.18 -12.79
CA PRO A 119 1.23 11.03 -13.06
C PRO A 119 2.19 11.21 -11.86
N LEU A 120 1.73 10.94 -10.63
CA LEU A 120 2.58 10.97 -9.42
C LEU A 120 3.25 9.61 -9.12
N GLY A 121 3.12 8.61 -10.01
CA GLY A 121 3.67 7.26 -9.83
C GLY A 121 2.90 6.38 -8.82
N VAL A 122 2.01 6.96 -8.01
CA VAL A 122 1.08 6.21 -7.15
C VAL A 122 -0.01 5.59 -8.01
N LEU A 123 -0.33 4.31 -7.80
CA LEU A 123 -1.41 3.62 -8.53
C LEU A 123 -2.75 4.31 -8.27
N MET A 124 -3.51 4.61 -9.33
CA MET A 124 -4.83 5.25 -9.23
C MET A 124 -5.92 4.19 -9.02
N HIS A 125 -6.56 4.19 -7.85
CA HIS A 125 -7.72 3.32 -7.59
C HIS A 125 -9.01 4.04 -7.98
N PRO A 126 -9.97 3.38 -8.66
CA PRO A 126 -11.21 4.02 -9.14
C PRO A 126 -12.11 4.55 -8.01
N GLN A 127 -11.99 3.99 -6.79
CA GLN A 127 -12.75 4.43 -5.62
C GLN A 127 -11.92 5.25 -4.62
N TYR A 128 -10.65 4.87 -4.40
CA TYR A 128 -9.84 5.42 -3.31
C TYR A 128 -8.91 6.55 -3.81
N GLY A 129 -8.94 6.83 -5.12
CA GLY A 129 -8.03 7.74 -5.77
C GLY A 129 -6.58 7.31 -5.50
N LEU A 130 -5.79 8.26 -5.00
CA LEU A 130 -4.41 8.01 -4.59
C LEU A 130 -4.28 7.55 -3.13
N TRP A 131 -5.37 7.44 -2.37
CA TRP A 131 -5.35 7.28 -0.91
C TRP A 131 -5.53 5.84 -0.48
N HIS A 132 -4.58 5.00 -0.90
CA HIS A 132 -4.50 3.60 -0.52
C HIS A 132 -3.04 3.17 -0.47
N ALA A 133 -2.76 2.03 0.14
CA ALA A 133 -1.43 1.42 0.08
C ALA A 133 -1.51 -0.10 0.23
N TYR A 134 -0.38 -0.74 -0.06
CA TYR A 134 -0.13 -2.16 0.18
C TYR A 134 0.83 -2.28 1.37
N ARG A 135 0.55 -3.22 2.28
CA ARG A 135 1.30 -3.43 3.53
C ARG A 135 1.91 -4.80 3.63
N GLY A 136 1.42 -5.75 2.85
CA GLY A 136 1.98 -7.09 2.78
C GLY A 136 1.25 -7.95 1.77
N ALA A 137 1.70 -9.19 1.66
CA ALA A 137 1.06 -10.21 0.86
C ALA A 137 1.11 -11.55 1.59
N LEU A 138 0.13 -12.40 1.31
CA LEU A 138 0.03 -13.76 1.81
C LEU A 138 0.32 -14.72 0.66
N LEU A 139 1.38 -15.50 0.78
CA LEU A 139 1.82 -16.48 -0.20
C LEU A 139 1.34 -17.88 0.20
N PHE A 140 0.72 -18.59 -0.73
CA PHE A 140 0.13 -19.90 -0.49
C PHE A 140 0.74 -20.96 -1.40
N GLU A 141 0.83 -22.19 -0.89
CA GLU A 141 1.29 -23.39 -1.62
C GLU A 141 0.18 -24.00 -2.49
N ASP A 142 -1.05 -23.60 -2.21
CA ASP A 142 -2.24 -23.99 -2.95
C ASP A 142 -2.70 -22.86 -3.88
N GLU A 143 -3.45 -23.24 -4.91
CA GLU A 143 -4.13 -22.28 -5.76
C GLU A 143 -5.29 -21.65 -5.00
N ILE A 144 -5.45 -20.34 -5.15
CA ILE A 144 -6.63 -19.62 -4.70
C ILE A 144 -7.38 -19.15 -5.94
N SER A 145 -8.72 -19.14 -5.87
CA SER A 145 -9.57 -18.48 -6.86
C SER A 145 -10.00 -17.12 -6.33
N PRO A 146 -9.14 -16.08 -6.38
CA PRO A 146 -9.53 -14.73 -6.00
C PRO A 146 -10.62 -14.20 -6.96
N PRO A 147 -11.41 -13.21 -6.54
CA PRO A 147 -12.29 -12.51 -7.46
C PRO A 147 -11.49 -11.98 -8.65
N GLU A 148 -12.01 -12.18 -9.86
CA GLU A 148 -11.35 -11.73 -11.07
C GLU A 148 -11.20 -10.21 -11.08
N ALA A 149 -9.99 -9.73 -11.40
CA ALA A 149 -9.74 -8.31 -11.55
C ALA A 149 -10.57 -7.78 -12.72
N HIS A 150 -11.49 -6.86 -12.43
CA HIS A 150 -12.24 -6.18 -13.47
C HIS A 150 -11.40 -5.08 -14.09
N GLU A 151 -11.62 -4.78 -15.37
CA GLU A 151 -10.96 -3.65 -16.02
C GLU A 151 -11.35 -2.34 -15.30
N ALA A 152 -10.37 -1.75 -14.61
CA ALA A 152 -10.60 -0.57 -13.78
C ALA A 152 -10.54 0.71 -14.64
N ILE A 153 -11.50 1.60 -14.46
CA ILE A 153 -11.42 2.95 -15.01
C ILE A 153 -10.21 3.68 -14.43
N HIS A 154 -9.52 4.47 -15.26
CA HIS A 154 -8.38 5.26 -14.82
C HIS A 154 -8.74 6.74 -14.71
N LEU A 155 -8.98 7.22 -13.48
CA LEU A 155 -9.52 8.56 -13.21
C LEU A 155 -8.66 9.73 -13.72
N CYS A 156 -7.37 9.49 -13.99
CA CYS A 156 -6.53 10.52 -14.60
C CYS A 156 -6.90 10.82 -16.05
N ASP A 157 -7.51 9.86 -16.75
CA ASP A 157 -7.84 9.99 -18.18
C ASP A 157 -8.97 11.00 -18.39
N THR A 158 -9.85 11.15 -17.39
CA THR A 158 -10.93 12.15 -17.36
C THR A 158 -10.54 13.42 -16.61
N CYS A 159 -9.34 13.50 -16.02
CA CYS A 159 -8.85 14.66 -15.29
C CYS A 159 -8.15 15.64 -16.23
N VAL A 160 -8.89 16.64 -16.72
CA VAL A 160 -8.33 17.64 -17.65
C VAL A 160 -7.29 18.54 -16.94
N ASP A 161 -7.65 19.11 -15.79
CA ASP A 161 -6.87 20.17 -15.15
C ASP A 161 -5.55 19.72 -14.52
N LYS A 162 -5.46 18.44 -14.12
CA LYS A 162 -4.33 17.79 -13.43
C LYS A 162 -3.68 18.70 -12.38
N PRO A 163 -4.45 19.18 -11.37
CA PRO A 163 -3.94 20.13 -10.36
C PRO A 163 -2.76 19.56 -9.56
N CYS A 164 -2.67 18.23 -9.45
CA CYS A 164 -1.55 17.52 -8.85
C CYS A 164 -0.21 17.69 -9.58
N LEU A 165 -0.16 18.23 -10.80
CA LEU A 165 1.09 18.51 -11.50
C LEU A 165 1.55 19.97 -11.38
N LYS A 166 0.81 20.79 -10.61
CA LYS A 166 1.03 22.24 -10.49
C LYS A 166 1.19 22.69 -9.04
N SER A 167 1.09 21.76 -8.09
CA SER A 167 0.99 22.08 -6.66
C SER A 167 2.32 21.93 -5.92
N CYS A 168 3.28 21.22 -6.49
CA CYS A 168 4.62 21.08 -5.93
C CYS A 168 5.41 22.37 -6.07
N PRO A 169 5.91 22.95 -4.97
CA PRO A 169 6.72 24.17 -5.03
C PRO A 169 8.11 23.97 -5.62
N VAL A 170 8.50 22.72 -5.91
CA VAL A 170 9.82 22.36 -6.45
C VAL A 170 9.74 21.39 -7.63
N ASP A 171 8.56 21.23 -8.23
CA ASP A 171 8.34 20.37 -9.40
C ASP A 171 8.93 18.97 -9.25
N ALA A 172 8.72 18.36 -8.07
CA ALA A 172 9.35 17.08 -7.72
C ALA A 172 8.86 15.90 -8.58
N TYR A 173 7.80 16.07 -9.36
CA TYR A 173 7.27 15.06 -10.26
C TYR A 173 7.31 15.53 -11.71
N SER A 174 7.77 14.64 -12.58
CA SER A 174 7.76 14.82 -14.03
C SER A 174 7.42 13.50 -14.73
N GLY A 175 7.23 13.55 -16.06
CA GLY A 175 7.10 12.34 -16.87
C GLY A 175 8.33 11.41 -16.81
N GLN A 176 9.47 11.89 -16.30
CA GLN A 176 10.71 11.11 -16.14
C GLN A 176 10.83 10.45 -14.75
N GLY A 177 9.93 10.78 -13.82
CA GLY A 177 9.90 10.19 -12.48
C GLY A 177 9.87 11.23 -11.35
N PHE A 178 10.18 10.75 -10.15
CA PHE A 178 10.16 11.53 -8.90
C PHE A 178 11.57 12.02 -8.54
N ALA A 179 11.75 13.33 -8.45
CA ALA A 179 12.97 14.00 -8.00
C ALA A 179 13.09 13.92 -6.46
N HIS A 180 13.45 12.73 -5.97
CA HIS A 180 13.52 12.41 -4.55
C HIS A 180 14.34 13.42 -3.73
N GLU A 181 15.57 13.72 -4.16
CA GLU A 181 16.47 14.62 -3.42
C GLU A 181 15.92 16.05 -3.36
N ALA A 182 15.41 16.59 -4.48
CA ALA A 182 14.83 17.94 -4.50
C ALA A 182 13.60 18.06 -3.59
N CYS A 183 12.74 17.03 -3.57
CA CYS A 183 11.61 16.96 -2.64
C CYS A 183 12.09 16.91 -1.20
N LEU A 184 13.06 16.05 -0.88
CA LEU A 184 13.60 15.87 0.46
C LEU A 184 14.23 17.16 0.99
N ASP A 185 15.04 17.84 0.18
CA ASP A 185 15.67 19.12 0.51
C ASP A 185 14.63 20.19 0.80
N HIS A 186 13.59 20.29 -0.05
CA HIS A 186 12.49 21.21 0.17
C HIS A 186 11.76 20.93 1.50
N VAL A 187 11.40 19.66 1.73
CA VAL A 187 10.68 19.22 2.93
C VAL A 187 11.49 19.46 4.19
N ARG A 188 12.83 19.37 4.16
CA ARG A 188 13.70 19.69 5.30
C ARG A 188 13.98 21.18 5.46
N GLY A 189 13.84 21.96 4.38
CA GLY A 189 14.12 23.38 4.36
C GLY A 189 13.12 24.25 5.14
N PRO A 190 13.41 25.57 5.26
CA PRO A 190 12.59 26.51 6.04
C PRO A 190 11.16 26.65 5.51
N ARG A 191 10.94 26.45 4.20
CA ARG A 191 9.62 26.53 3.56
C ARG A 191 8.89 25.18 3.45
N GLY A 192 9.47 24.10 3.98
CA GLY A 192 8.90 22.75 3.88
C GLY A 192 7.78 22.44 4.88
N GLU A 193 7.48 23.36 5.81
CA GLU A 193 6.49 23.14 6.88
C GLU A 193 5.12 22.69 6.37
N PRO A 194 4.52 23.29 5.31
CA PRO A 194 3.27 22.82 4.74
C PRO A 194 3.31 21.36 4.27
N CYS A 195 4.44 20.92 3.69
CA CYS A 195 4.62 19.53 3.29
C CYS A 195 4.81 18.61 4.49
N ARG A 196 5.51 19.06 5.54
CA ARG A 196 5.76 18.26 6.75
C ARG A 196 4.48 18.01 7.56
N THR A 197 3.61 19.01 7.68
CA THR A 197 2.40 18.95 8.52
C THR A 197 1.15 18.57 7.74
N GLY A 198 1.05 18.98 6.46
CA GLY A 198 -0.10 18.75 5.60
C GLY A 198 0.05 17.61 4.59
N GLY A 199 1.23 17.02 4.46
CA GLY A 199 1.50 15.99 3.46
C GLY A 199 1.93 16.54 2.10
N CYS A 200 2.12 15.64 1.13
CA CYS A 200 2.46 16.00 -0.24
C CYS A 200 1.38 16.89 -0.88
N LEU A 201 1.76 18.11 -1.30
CA LEU A 201 0.83 19.08 -1.88
C LEU A 201 0.23 18.59 -3.21
N ASP A 202 1.02 17.93 -4.06
CA ASP A 202 0.53 17.31 -5.31
C ASP A 202 -0.55 16.26 -5.05
N ARG A 203 -0.31 15.37 -4.08
CA ARG A 203 -1.27 14.31 -3.75
C ARG A 203 -2.56 14.91 -3.18
N ASN A 204 -2.45 15.93 -2.33
CA ASN A 204 -3.59 16.66 -1.78
C ASN A 204 -4.36 17.48 -2.82
N ALA A 205 -3.71 17.87 -3.92
CA ALA A 205 -4.38 18.57 -5.01
C ALA A 205 -5.22 17.62 -5.90
N CYS A 206 -5.00 16.31 -5.85
CA CYS A 206 -5.81 15.35 -6.59
C CYS A 206 -7.29 15.43 -6.13
N PRO A 207 -8.24 15.63 -7.07
CA PRO A 207 -9.67 15.77 -6.73
C PRO A 207 -10.37 14.43 -6.49
N TYR A 208 -9.71 13.30 -6.77
CA TYR A 208 -10.32 11.97 -6.70
C TYR A 208 -9.99 11.23 -5.39
N GLY A 209 -10.97 10.50 -4.87
CA GLY A 209 -10.83 9.72 -3.63
C GLY A 209 -10.67 10.58 -2.38
N THR A 210 -11.19 11.81 -2.39
CA THR A 210 -11.07 12.77 -1.28
C THR A 210 -11.63 12.23 0.03
N ASP A 211 -12.66 11.38 -0.02
CA ASP A 211 -13.27 10.76 1.16
C ASP A 211 -12.32 9.77 1.85
N TYR A 212 -11.31 9.30 1.12
CA TYR A 212 -10.26 8.42 1.63
C TYR A 212 -8.98 9.19 1.99
N ARG A 213 -8.95 10.50 1.77
CA ARG A 213 -7.79 11.33 2.07
C ARG A 213 -7.34 11.11 3.50
N TYR A 214 -6.04 10.86 3.66
CA TYR A 214 -5.47 10.68 4.98
C TYR A 214 -5.66 11.97 5.80
N PRO A 215 -6.11 11.88 7.06
CA PRO A 215 -6.20 13.06 7.90
C PRO A 215 -4.78 13.61 8.16
N PRO A 216 -4.66 14.91 8.48
CA PRO A 216 -3.37 15.61 8.56
C PRO A 216 -2.32 14.89 9.42
N GLU A 217 -2.72 14.30 10.56
CA GLU A 217 -1.82 13.59 11.45
C GLU A 217 -1.19 12.33 10.83
N VAL A 218 -1.93 11.62 9.97
CA VAL A 218 -1.43 10.45 9.22
C VAL A 218 -0.46 10.91 8.14
N GLN A 219 -0.77 12.02 7.47
CA GLN A 219 0.10 12.60 6.45
C GLN A 219 1.40 13.09 7.07
N ALA A 220 1.33 13.81 8.19
CA ALA A 220 2.48 14.28 8.94
C ALA A 220 3.36 13.11 9.43
N PHE A 221 2.76 12.04 9.94
CA PHE A 221 3.49 10.82 10.31
C PHE A 221 4.30 10.26 9.13
N HIS A 222 3.68 10.14 7.95
CA HIS A 222 4.38 9.66 6.76
C HIS A 222 5.48 10.60 6.28
N MET A 223 5.26 11.91 6.37
CA MET A 223 6.25 12.91 5.97
C MET A 223 7.43 12.99 6.94
N ALA A 224 7.20 12.80 8.23
CA ALA A 224 8.27 12.65 9.22
C ALA A 224 9.15 11.43 8.90
N ALA A 225 8.53 10.29 8.56
CA ALA A 225 9.28 9.10 8.13
C ALA A 225 10.07 9.33 6.83
N PHE A 226 9.46 9.96 5.83
CA PHE A 226 10.12 10.31 4.55
C PHE A 226 11.33 11.23 4.78
N ALA A 227 11.14 12.30 5.55
CA ALA A 227 12.16 13.30 5.80
C ALA A 227 13.16 12.92 6.90
N ARG A 228 12.94 11.80 7.60
CA ARG A 228 13.71 11.34 8.77
C ARG A 228 13.83 12.44 9.85
N LEU A 229 12.67 12.96 10.24
CA LEU A 229 12.51 14.02 11.25
C LEU A 229 12.25 13.44 12.65
#